data_AF-A0A7K3NPW5-F1
#
_entry.id   AF-A0A7K3NPW5-F1
#
_cell.length_a   1.000
_cell.length_b   1.000
_cell.length_c   1.000
_cell.angle_alpha   90.00
_cell.angle_beta   90.00
_cell.angle_gamma   90.00
#
_symmetry.space_group_name_H-M   'P 1'
#
loop_
_entity.id
_entity.type
_entity.pdbx_description
1 polymer ?
#
loop_
_entity_poly.entity_id
_entity_poly.type
_entity_poly.pdbx_seq_one_letter_code
_entity_poly.pdbx_strand_id
1 'polypeptide(L)'
;MTKIGLIRCEKNETRCPLTGCLTSLHNAAQGFADLAQPELIGVFTCHCPGDHIADMAKILKSKGAEVISWCTCAFARREGGAWVLGGGFCDHLDELAQRVARETGLPCILGTAHLPQGYVPQTFDAPQDHADG
;
A
#
# COMPACT_ATOMS: atom_id res chain seq x y z
N MET A 1 17.45 4.93 2.45
CA MET A 1 16.22 5.63 2.02
C MET A 1 15.45 4.62 1.21
N THR A 2 14.22 4.32 1.62
CA THR A 2 13.35 3.36 0.92
C THR A 2 12.31 4.14 0.13
N LYS A 3 12.31 3.99 -1.19
CA LYS A 3 11.41 4.72 -2.09
C LYS A 3 10.04 4.06 -2.17
N ILE A 4 9.02 4.80 -1.76
CA ILE A 4 7.64 4.33 -1.62
C ILE A 4 6.79 4.86 -2.76
N GLY A 5 6.25 3.95 -3.57
CA GLY A 5 5.07 4.23 -4.38
C GLY A 5 3.81 4.00 -3.54
N LEU A 6 2.88 4.95 -3.51
CA LEU A 6 1.67 4.83 -2.72
C LEU A 6 0.45 4.68 -3.62
N ILE A 7 -0.39 3.70 -3.31
CA ILE A 7 -1.65 3.46 -4.01
C ILE A 7 -2.82 3.67 -3.04
N ARG A 8 -3.78 4.49 -3.48
CA ARG A 8 -5.01 4.81 -2.74
C ARG A 8 -6.25 4.34 -3.49
N CYS A 9 -7.39 4.24 -2.81
CA CYS A 9 -8.67 3.91 -3.42
C CYS A 9 -9.44 5.18 -3.86
N GLU A 10 -10.06 5.14 -5.04
CA GLU A 10 -10.95 6.20 -5.58
C GLU A 10 -12.10 6.55 -4.63
N LYS A 11 -12.66 5.55 -3.92
CA LYS A 11 -13.83 5.72 -3.04
C LYS A 11 -13.60 6.71 -1.89
N ASN A 12 -12.34 7.04 -1.60
CA ASN A 12 -11.96 7.99 -0.57
C ASN A 12 -11.17 9.20 -1.11
N GLU A 13 -11.05 9.37 -2.43
CA GLU A 13 -10.14 10.37 -3.00
C GLU A 13 -10.57 11.81 -2.80
N THR A 14 -11.87 12.06 -2.82
CA THR A 14 -12.46 13.39 -2.63
C THR A 14 -12.60 13.79 -1.16
N ARG A 15 -12.35 12.86 -0.22
CA ARG A 15 -12.54 13.07 1.23
C ARG A 15 -11.24 12.98 2.02
N CYS A 16 -10.27 12.22 1.54
CA CYS A 16 -8.99 12.03 2.21
C CYS A 16 -7.87 12.62 1.34
N PRO A 17 -7.16 13.66 1.78
CA PRO A 17 -5.99 14.20 1.08
C PRO A 17 -4.68 13.47 1.46
N LEU A 18 -4.77 12.27 2.06
CA LEU A 18 -3.64 11.47 2.54
C LEU A 18 -2.82 12.07 3.70
N THR A 19 -3.29 13.14 4.37
CA THR A 19 -2.55 13.83 5.45
C THR A 19 -1.94 12.86 6.48
N GLY A 20 -2.73 11.92 7.00
CA GLY A 20 -2.24 10.92 7.95
C GLY A 20 -1.18 10.01 7.35
N CYS A 21 -1.40 9.53 6.12
CA CYS A 21 -0.45 8.66 5.41
C CYS A 21 0.90 9.36 5.21
N LEU A 22 0.87 10.60 4.72
CA LEU A 22 2.07 11.41 4.48
C LEU A 22 2.80 11.77 5.77
N THR A 23 2.06 12.09 6.83
CA THR A 23 2.65 12.35 8.16
C THR A 23 3.33 11.10 8.71
N SER A 24 2.69 9.93 8.59
CA SER A 24 3.27 8.67 9.03
C SER A 24 4.51 8.28 8.23
N LEU A 25 4.50 8.55 6.92
CA LEU A 25 5.66 8.36 6.04
C LEU A 25 6.80 9.26 6.49
N HIS A 26 6.56 10.57 6.64
CA HIS A 26 7.58 11.52 7.08
C HIS A 26 8.22 11.14 8.42
N ASN A 27 7.43 10.62 9.34
CA ASN A 27 7.88 10.23 10.68
C ASN A 27 8.45 8.80 10.76
N ALA A 28 8.52 8.06 9.64
CA ALA A 28 8.88 6.64 9.61
C ALA A 28 8.10 5.82 10.67
N ALA A 29 6.78 5.96 10.68
CA ALA A 29 5.91 5.38 11.69
C ALA A 29 4.82 4.49 11.08
N GLN A 30 4.18 3.67 11.92
CA GLN A 30 3.07 2.80 11.54
C GLN A 30 3.45 1.86 10.39
N GLY A 31 2.74 1.92 9.24
CA GLY A 31 3.03 1.09 8.07
C GLY A 31 4.43 1.28 7.48
N PHE A 32 5.17 2.28 7.95
CA PHE A 32 6.53 2.59 7.51
C PHE A 32 7.60 2.42 8.61
N ALA A 33 7.25 1.86 9.78
CA ALA A 33 8.14 1.81 10.94
C ALA A 33 9.44 1.01 10.69
N ASP A 34 9.36 -0.05 9.89
CA ASP A 34 10.50 -0.94 9.60
C ASP A 34 11.28 -0.52 8.34
N LEU A 35 10.93 0.62 7.73
CA LEU A 35 11.56 1.09 6.49
C LEU A 35 12.66 2.12 6.78
N ALA A 36 13.79 1.99 6.09
CA ALA A 36 14.95 2.84 6.30
C ALA A 36 14.79 4.21 5.61
N GLN A 37 14.31 5.21 6.35
CA GLN A 37 14.04 6.58 5.85
C GLN A 37 13.11 6.54 4.62
N PRO A 38 11.82 6.27 4.80
CA PRO A 38 10.86 6.17 3.70
C PRO A 38 10.66 7.51 2.99
N GLU A 39 10.71 7.50 1.66
CA GLU A 39 10.53 8.67 0.79
C GLU A 39 9.40 8.41 -0.21
N LEU A 40 8.47 9.34 -0.36
CA LEU A 40 7.39 9.20 -1.34
C LEU A 40 7.88 9.56 -2.74
N ILE A 41 7.76 8.63 -3.70
CA ILE A 41 8.13 8.88 -5.10
C ILE A 41 6.94 9.18 -6.02
N GLY A 42 5.72 8.79 -5.60
CA GLY A 42 4.53 9.00 -6.40
C GLY A 42 3.28 8.40 -5.77
N VAL A 43 2.13 8.89 -6.21
CA VAL A 43 0.80 8.44 -5.78
C VAL A 43 -0.06 8.15 -6.99
N PHE A 44 -0.74 7.00 -6.97
CA PHE A 44 -1.84 6.72 -7.90
C PHE A 44 -3.13 6.38 -7.17
N THR A 45 -4.26 6.73 -7.79
CA THR A 45 -5.59 6.27 -7.38
C THR A 45 -5.95 5.02 -8.17
N CYS A 46 -6.13 3.90 -7.47
CA CYS A 46 -6.74 2.69 -8.00
C CYS A 46 -8.25 2.92 -8.19
N HIS A 47 -8.74 2.53 -9.37
CA HIS A 47 -10.15 2.52 -9.72
C HIS A 47 -10.65 1.07 -9.80
N CYS A 48 -11.85 0.80 -9.30
CA CYS A 48 -12.42 -0.55 -9.28
C CYS A 48 -12.73 -1.02 -10.71
N PRO A 49 -12.46 -2.30 -11.05
CA PRO A 49 -12.01 -3.41 -10.18
C PRO A 49 -10.48 -3.60 -10.16
N GLY A 50 -9.68 -2.57 -10.46
CA GLY A 50 -8.21 -2.63 -10.42
C GLY A 50 -7.54 -3.04 -11.72
N ASP A 51 -8.19 -2.85 -12.88
CA ASP A 51 -7.70 -3.33 -14.18
C ASP A 51 -6.29 -2.85 -14.53
N HIS A 52 -6.00 -1.56 -14.29
CA HIS A 52 -4.73 -0.91 -14.63
C HIS A 52 -3.72 -0.86 -13.48
N ILE A 53 -3.97 -1.59 -12.39
CA ILE A 53 -3.20 -1.46 -11.16
C ILE A 53 -1.74 -1.84 -11.32
N ALA A 54 -1.47 -2.87 -12.12
CA ALA A 54 -0.13 -3.33 -12.39
C ALA A 54 0.64 -2.32 -13.26
N ASP A 55 -0.02 -1.64 -14.20
CA ASP A 55 0.62 -0.61 -15.02
C ASP A 55 0.95 0.63 -14.18
N MET A 56 0.06 1.05 -13.28
CA MET A 56 0.34 2.11 -12.30
C MET A 56 1.57 1.76 -11.45
N ALA A 57 1.65 0.52 -10.96
CA ALA A 57 2.79 0.06 -10.17
C ALA A 57 4.08 -0.07 -11.00
N LYS A 58 4.02 -0.51 -12.26
CA LYS A 58 5.15 -0.50 -13.19
C LYS A 58 5.65 0.93 -13.45
N ILE A 59 4.75 1.90 -13.55
CA ILE A 59 5.12 3.32 -13.65
C ILE A 59 5.85 3.76 -12.38
N LEU A 60 5.31 3.48 -11.18
CA LEU A 60 5.98 3.79 -9.91
C LEU A 60 7.38 3.14 -9.83
N LYS A 61 7.49 1.86 -10.21
CA LYS A 61 8.78 1.15 -10.33
C LYS A 61 9.74 1.88 -11.28
N SER A 62 9.26 2.29 -12.46
CA SER A 62 10.08 3.01 -13.45
C SER A 62 10.58 4.37 -12.94
N LYS A 63 9.88 4.96 -11.96
CA LYS A 63 10.29 6.19 -11.26
C LYS A 63 11.15 5.92 -10.03
N GLY A 64 11.45 4.65 -9.73
CA GLY A 64 12.36 4.25 -8.67
C GLY A 64 11.69 3.78 -7.38
N ALA A 65 10.39 3.44 -7.39
CA ALA A 65 9.79 2.76 -6.23
C ALA A 65 10.53 1.44 -5.94
N GLU A 66 10.85 1.24 -4.68
CA GLU A 66 11.38 -0.01 -4.12
C GLU A 66 10.28 -0.79 -3.42
N VAL A 67 9.22 -0.11 -2.96
CA VAL A 67 8.06 -0.70 -2.27
C VAL A 67 6.78 -0.04 -2.76
N ILE A 68 5.70 -0.81 -2.89
CA ILE A 68 4.36 -0.27 -3.09
C ILE A 68 3.58 -0.37 -1.77
N SER A 69 3.08 0.76 -1.27
CA SER A 69 2.28 0.80 -0.03
C SER A 69 0.82 1.12 -0.32
N TRP A 70 -0.08 0.38 0.33
CA TRP A 70 -1.53 0.51 0.19
C TRP A 70 -2.12 1.19 1.41
N CYS A 71 -2.99 2.17 1.18
CA CYS A 71 -3.62 2.93 2.25
C CYS A 71 -4.43 2.04 3.19
N THR A 72 -4.28 2.21 4.51
CA THR A 72 -4.98 1.42 5.53
C THR A 72 -6.50 1.39 5.35
N CYS A 73 -7.11 2.49 4.91
CA CYS A 73 -8.55 2.54 4.65
C CYS A 73 -9.03 1.62 3.52
N ALA A 74 -8.13 1.06 2.71
CA ALA A 74 -8.49 0.07 1.71
C ALA A 74 -8.96 -1.24 2.36
N PHE A 75 -8.40 -1.64 3.51
CA PHE A 75 -8.73 -2.89 4.20
C PHE A 75 -9.30 -2.73 5.62
N ALA A 76 -9.22 -1.52 6.21
CA ALA A 76 -9.71 -1.21 7.53
C ALA A 76 -10.70 -0.03 7.52
N ARG A 77 -11.53 0.07 8.55
CA ARG A 77 -12.51 1.17 8.71
C ARG A 77 -12.44 1.81 10.08
N ARG A 78 -13.02 3.00 10.20
CA ARG A 78 -13.18 3.69 11.48
C ARG A 78 -14.50 3.28 12.13
N GLU A 79 -14.44 2.80 13.36
CA GLU A 79 -15.58 2.38 14.18
C GLU A 79 -15.37 2.82 15.63
N GLY A 80 -16.36 3.49 16.22
CA GLY A 80 -16.26 3.90 17.63
C GLY A 80 -15.05 4.79 17.97
N GLY A 81 -14.48 5.49 16.97
CA GLY A 81 -13.27 6.29 17.14
C GLY A 81 -11.94 5.53 16.98
N ALA A 82 -11.99 4.20 16.86
CA ALA A 82 -10.83 3.35 16.59
C ALA A 82 -10.81 2.88 15.13
N TRP A 83 -9.65 2.39 14.69
CA TRP A 83 -9.52 1.68 13.42
C TRP A 83 -9.59 0.19 13.68
N VAL A 84 -10.45 -0.48 12.91
CA VAL A 84 -10.70 -1.92 13.02
C VAL A 84 -10.42 -2.59 11.67
N LEU A 85 -9.88 -3.80 11.72
CA LEU A 85 -9.59 -4.60 10.53
C LEU A 85 -10.90 -5.02 9.85
N GLY A 86 -10.92 -5.00 8.51
CA GLY A 86 -12.08 -5.36 7.71
C GLY A 86 -13.05 -4.20 7.44
N GLY A 87 -13.91 -4.39 6.44
CA GLY A 87 -14.89 -3.38 6.02
C GLY A 87 -14.28 -2.10 5.44
N GLY A 88 -13.04 -2.18 4.95
CA GLY A 88 -12.39 -1.12 4.18
C GLY A 88 -13.03 -0.93 2.79
N PHE A 89 -12.45 -0.04 1.99
CA PHE A 89 -12.99 0.30 0.67
C PHE A 89 -12.81 -0.79 -0.41
N CYS A 90 -11.97 -1.79 -0.18
CA CYS A 90 -11.65 -2.85 -1.11
C CYS A 90 -11.74 -4.22 -0.42
N ASP A 91 -12.48 -5.14 -1.04
CA ASP A 91 -12.69 -6.53 -0.60
C ASP A 91 -11.73 -7.53 -1.27
N HIS A 92 -10.93 -7.08 -2.23
CA HIS A 92 -9.97 -7.89 -3.00
C HIS A 92 -8.55 -7.30 -2.94
N LEU A 93 -8.22 -6.56 -1.88
CA LEU A 93 -6.95 -5.82 -1.78
C LEU A 93 -5.74 -6.76 -1.81
N ASP A 94 -5.82 -7.89 -1.12
CA ASP A 94 -4.74 -8.88 -1.03
C ASP A 94 -4.43 -9.46 -2.42
N GLU A 95 -5.46 -9.74 -3.22
CA GLU A 95 -5.32 -10.23 -4.60
C GLU A 95 -4.64 -9.17 -5.50
N LEU A 96 -5.03 -7.90 -5.36
CA LEU A 96 -4.41 -6.79 -6.09
C LEU A 96 -2.96 -6.59 -5.68
N ALA A 97 -2.66 -6.63 -4.37
CA ALA A 97 -1.31 -6.51 -3.85
C ALA A 97 -0.43 -7.66 -4.35
N GLN A 98 -0.92 -8.90 -4.29
CA GLN A 98 -0.21 -10.06 -4.82
C GLN A 98 0.00 -9.98 -6.34
N ARG A 99 -0.99 -9.49 -7.09
CA ARG A 99 -0.87 -9.24 -8.53
C ARG A 99 0.20 -8.21 -8.83
N VAL A 100 0.20 -7.07 -8.13
CA VAL A 100 1.21 -6.03 -8.29
C VAL A 100 2.60 -6.56 -7.94
N ALA A 101 2.75 -7.30 -6.84
CA ALA A 101 4.02 -7.88 -6.44
C ALA A 101 4.57 -8.82 -7.50
N ARG A 102 3.74 -9.73 -8.02
CA ARG A 102 4.09 -10.65 -9.11
C ARG A 102 4.48 -9.92 -10.40
N GLU A 103 3.71 -8.90 -10.81
CA GLU A 103 3.94 -8.22 -12.09
C GLU A 103 5.09 -7.21 -12.06
N THR A 104 5.44 -6.69 -10.87
CA THR A 104 6.49 -5.69 -10.73
C THR A 104 7.77 -6.23 -10.11
N GLY A 105 7.72 -7.34 -9.38
CA GLY A 105 8.83 -7.79 -8.53
C GLY A 105 9.05 -6.93 -7.29
N LEU A 106 8.18 -5.96 -6.99
CA LEU A 106 8.29 -5.10 -5.82
C LEU A 106 7.47 -5.65 -4.65
N PRO A 107 7.98 -5.60 -3.41
CA PRO A 107 7.17 -5.88 -2.24
C PRO A 107 5.99 -4.90 -2.14
N CYS A 108 4.82 -5.44 -1.80
CA CYS A 108 3.61 -4.67 -1.55
C CYS A 108 3.22 -4.72 -0.07
N ILE A 109 3.25 -3.58 0.61
CA ILE A 109 2.91 -3.47 2.04
C ILE A 109 1.47 -2.98 2.19
N LEU A 110 0.66 -3.72 2.96
CA LEU A 110 -0.66 -3.27 3.37
C LEU A 110 -0.56 -2.44 4.64
N GLY A 111 -0.78 -1.13 4.49
CA GLY A 111 -0.83 -0.20 5.62
C GLY A 111 -0.03 1.06 5.37
N THR A 112 -0.59 2.18 5.85
CA THR A 112 0.05 3.48 5.90
C THR A 112 -0.10 4.06 7.31
N ALA A 113 -1.09 4.90 7.54
CA ALA A 113 -1.43 5.49 8.83
C ALA A 113 -2.67 4.85 9.43
N HIS A 114 -2.85 5.04 10.73
CA HIS A 114 -4.01 4.56 11.48
C HIS A 114 -4.20 3.04 11.41
N LEU A 115 -3.11 2.28 11.59
CA LEU A 115 -3.20 0.83 11.63
C LEU A 115 -4.15 0.39 12.75
N PRO A 116 -4.98 -0.64 12.54
CA PRO A 116 -5.77 -1.23 13.61
C PRO A 116 -4.88 -1.65 14.78
N GLN A 117 -5.41 -1.62 16.01
CA GLN A 117 -4.63 -1.97 17.18
C GLN A 117 -4.08 -3.41 17.07
N GLY A 118 -2.77 -3.56 17.28
CA GLY A 118 -2.09 -4.86 17.19
C GLY A 118 -1.87 -5.37 15.76
N TYR A 119 -2.25 -4.61 14.73
CA TYR A 119 -1.99 -4.98 13.35
C TYR A 119 -0.51 -4.81 13.01
N VAL A 120 0.07 -5.87 12.44
CA VAL A 120 1.39 -5.86 11.84
C VAL A 120 1.21 -5.78 10.32
N PRO A 121 1.84 -4.81 9.63
CA PRO A 121 1.76 -4.71 8.18
C PRO A 121 2.07 -6.02 7.48
N GLN A 122 1.18 -6.43 6.57
CA GLN A 122 1.40 -7.59 5.73
C GLN A 122 2.18 -7.18 4.48
N THR A 123 3.12 -8.01 4.07
CA THR A 123 3.91 -7.82 2.85
C THR A 123 3.61 -8.95 1.86
N PHE A 124 3.31 -8.58 0.64
CA PHE A 124 3.15 -9.49 -0.50
C PHE A 124 4.37 -9.36 -1.39
N ASP A 125 5.11 -10.44 -1.53
CA ASP A 125 6.28 -10.51 -2.38
C ASP A 125 5.97 -11.18 -3.71
N ALA A 126 6.84 -10.98 -4.69
CA ALA A 126 6.82 -11.80 -5.89
C ALA A 126 7.11 -13.27 -5.52
N PRO A 127 6.44 -14.24 -6.16
CA PRO A 127 6.81 -15.63 -6.01
C PRO A 127 8.31 -15.79 -6.28
N GLN A 128 9.02 -16.45 -5.36
CA GLN A 128 10.38 -16.89 -5.65
C GLN A 128 10.25 -18.03 -6.65
N ASP A 129 10.57 -17.78 -7.92
CA ASP A 129 10.80 -18.87 -8.85
C ASP A 129 11.99 -19.65 -8.29
N HIS A 130 11.71 -20.78 -7.66
CA HIS A 130 12.72 -21.80 -7.42
C HIS A 130 13.18 -22.26 -8.80
N ALA A 131 14.26 -21.64 -9.28
CA ALA A 131 15.05 -22.17 -10.36
C ALA A 131 15.70 -23.46 -9.86
N ASP A 132 14.94 -24.56 -9.90
CA ASP A 132 15.50 -25.90 -9.86
C ASP A 132 16.32 -26.04 -11.15
N GLY A 133 17.65 -26.01 -10.97
CA GLY A 133 18.64 -26.21 -12.03
C GLY A 133 18.80 -27.65 -12.47
#